data_AF-A0A822FUK5-F1
#
_entry.id   AF-A0A822FUK5-F1
#
_cell.length_a   1.000
_cell.length_b   1.000
_cell.length_c   1.000
_cell.angle_alpha   90.00
_cell.angle_beta   90.00
_cell.angle_gamma   90.00
#
_symmetry.space_group_name_H-M   'P 1'
#
loop_
_entity.id
_entity.type
_entity.pdbx_description
1 polymer ?
#
loop_
_entity_poly.entity_id
_entity_poly.type
_entity_poly.pdbx_seq_one_letter_code
_entity_poly.pdbx_strand_id
1 'polypeptide(L)'
;KLGSLVSEEDLNDGRVYPPIPKIHDVTVKIAADLAKHLYATKKAWNYPEPDDKEEFIRMQLYDTSYEYFGPKIWQWPEQHSTARTVPSVDENISLQS
;
A
#
# COMPACT_ATOMS: atom_id res chain seq x y z
N LYS A 1 6.67 23.10 11.94
CA LYS A 1 8.12 23.30 11.73
C LYS A 1 8.41 23.05 10.26
N LEU A 2 8.63 24.11 9.47
CA LEU A 2 9.01 24.00 8.06
C LEU A 2 10.48 24.38 7.87
N GLY A 3 10.97 25.38 8.61
CA GLY A 3 12.35 25.85 8.54
C GLY A 3 13.41 24.83 8.97
N SER A 4 13.04 23.77 9.71
CA SER A 4 13.97 22.69 10.07
C SER A 4 14.21 21.68 8.95
N LEU A 5 13.50 21.79 7.82
CA LEU A 5 13.63 20.90 6.67
C LEU A 5 14.53 21.49 5.57
N VAL A 6 15.03 22.72 5.77
CA VAL A 6 16.00 23.38 4.89
C VAL A 6 17.39 22.93 5.31
N SER A 7 18.24 22.48 4.37
CA SER A 7 19.62 22.11 4.69
C SER A 7 20.48 23.35 4.91
N GLU A 8 21.61 23.21 5.63
CA GLU A 8 22.58 24.31 5.75
C GLU A 8 23.16 24.72 4.40
N GLU A 9 23.26 23.78 3.46
CA GLU A 9 23.65 24.05 2.07
C GLU A 9 22.63 24.94 1.36
N ASP A 10 21.33 24.64 1.49
CA ASP A 10 20.27 25.47 0.92
C ASP A 10 20.33 26.90 1.50
N LEU A 11 20.63 27.05 2.79
CA LEU A 11 20.80 28.36 3.43
C LEU A 11 22.05 29.10 2.94
N ASN A 12 23.17 28.40 2.76
CA ASN A 12 24.41 28.97 2.22
C ASN A 12 24.25 29.45 0.77
N ASP A 13 23.41 28.76 -0.01
CA ASP A 13 22.98 29.17 -1.36
C ASP A 13 21.97 30.35 -1.36
N GLY A 14 21.55 30.83 -0.19
CA GLY A 14 20.54 31.88 -0.04
C GLY A 14 19.09 31.41 -0.27
N ARG A 15 18.84 30.09 -0.29
CA ARG A 15 17.50 29.51 -0.47
C ARG A 15 16.79 29.46 0.88
N VAL A 16 15.62 30.11 0.95
CA VAL A 16 14.78 30.15 2.17
C VAL A 16 13.82 28.95 2.25
N TYR A 17 13.63 28.24 1.13
CA TYR A 17 12.72 27.10 1.03
C TYR A 17 13.44 25.84 0.55
N PRO A 18 12.97 24.66 0.97
CA PRO A 18 13.47 23.41 0.42
C PRO A 18 13.31 23.35 -1.12
N PRO A 19 14.23 22.69 -1.83
CA PRO A 19 14.12 22.49 -3.27
C PRO A 19 12.82 21.78 -3.70
N ILE A 20 12.23 22.20 -4.82
CA ILE A 20 10.99 21.62 -5.37
C ILE A 20 11.06 20.08 -5.53
N PRO A 21 12.18 19.47 -5.99
CA PRO A 21 12.25 18.01 -6.11
C PRO A 21 12.03 17.26 -4.79
N LYS A 22 12.28 17.90 -3.64
CA LYS A 22 12.14 17.32 -2.30
C LYS A 22 10.75 17.58 -1.67
N ILE A 23 9.81 18.16 -2.42
CA ILE A 23 8.53 18.62 -1.88
C ILE A 23 7.69 17.49 -1.28
N HIS A 24 7.72 16.30 -1.90
CA HIS A 24 6.98 15.14 -1.42
C HIS A 24 7.51 14.68 -0.06
N ASP A 25 8.82 14.57 0.10
CA ASP A 25 9.43 14.19 1.38
C ASP A 25 9.19 15.22 2.47
N VAL A 26 9.24 16.51 2.13
CA VAL A 26 8.91 17.60 3.05
C VAL A 26 7.46 17.49 3.52
N THR A 27 6.54 17.23 2.59
CA THR A 27 5.11 17.08 2.88
C THR A 27 4.84 15.89 3.80
N VAL A 28 5.46 14.74 3.51
CA VAL A 28 5.34 13.53 4.33
C VAL A 28 5.81 13.78 5.76
N LYS A 29 6.94 14.44 5.95
CA LYS A 29 7.47 14.76 7.29
C LYS A 29 6.53 15.65 8.09
N ILE A 30 5.95 16.67 7.45
CA ILE A 30 4.98 17.57 8.10
C ILE A 30 3.73 16.80 8.50
N ALA A 31 3.21 15.96 7.60
CA ALA A 31 2.03 15.15 7.87
C ALA A 31 2.29 14.12 8.98
N ALA A 32 3.48 13.53 9.06
CA ALA A 32 3.86 12.59 10.12
C ALA A 32 3.92 13.28 11.48
N ASP A 33 4.48 14.49 11.55
CA ASP A 33 4.50 15.29 12.77
C ASP A 33 3.09 15.72 13.20
N LEU A 34 2.23 16.07 12.25
CA LEU A 34 0.82 16.35 12.50
C LEU A 34 0.10 15.11 13.04
N ALA A 35 0.31 13.94 12.42
CA ALA A 35 -0.27 12.69 12.87
C ALA A 35 0.14 12.38 14.32
N LYS A 36 1.43 12.48 14.66
CA LYS A 36 1.92 12.32 16.04
C LYS A 36 1.19 13.26 17.00
N HIS A 37 1.01 14.52 16.62
CA HIS A 37 0.28 15.50 17.44
C HIS A 37 -1.21 15.16 17.60
N LEU A 38 -1.87 14.72 16.53
CA LEU A 38 -3.29 14.35 16.54
C LEU A 38 -3.56 13.12 17.40
N TYR A 39 -2.70 12.10 17.33
CA TYR A 39 -2.82 10.92 18.19
C TYR A 39 -2.52 11.28 19.66
N ALA A 40 -1.47 12.06 19.93
CA ALA A 40 -1.16 12.52 21.29
C ALA A 40 -2.28 13.36 21.92
N THR A 41 -2.95 14.19 21.13
CA THR A 41 -4.07 15.03 21.58
C THR A 41 -5.43 14.34 21.52
N LYS A 42 -5.49 13.06 21.13
CA LYS A 42 -6.73 12.28 20.93
C LYS A 42 -7.73 12.95 19.97
N LYS A 43 -7.21 13.67 18.96
CA LYS A 43 -7.98 14.34 17.91
C LYS A 43 -7.93 13.59 16.57
N ALA A 44 -7.16 12.50 16.49
CA ALA A 44 -7.15 11.63 15.32
C ALA A 44 -8.51 10.91 15.19
N TRP A 45 -8.95 10.71 13.94
CA TRP A 45 -10.16 9.94 13.62
C TRP A 45 -9.86 8.49 13.20
N ASN A 46 -8.70 8.25 12.59
CA ASN A 46 -8.31 6.93 12.10
C ASN A 46 -7.79 6.05 13.26
N TYR A 47 -8.34 4.84 13.41
CA TYR A 47 -7.90 3.87 14.42
C TYR A 47 -7.93 2.46 13.83
N PRO A 48 -7.00 1.55 14.22
CA PRO A 48 -5.94 1.73 15.23
C PRO A 48 -4.82 2.69 14.82
N GLU A 49 -4.06 3.20 15.79
CA GLU A 49 -2.90 4.05 15.51
C GLU A 49 -1.84 3.23 14.75
N PRO A 50 -1.35 3.70 13.59
CA PRO A 50 -0.34 2.99 12.83
C PRO A 50 1.01 3.01 13.56
N ASP A 51 1.71 1.86 13.51
CA ASP A 51 3.04 1.68 14.10
C ASP A 51 4.03 2.67 13.49
N ASP A 52 4.09 2.72 12.15
CA ASP A 52 4.85 3.71 11.40
C ASP A 52 3.90 4.70 10.69
N LYS A 53 3.85 5.91 11.23
CA LYS A 53 3.03 7.00 10.70
C LYS A 53 3.56 7.54 9.37
N GLU A 54 4.88 7.47 9.16
CA GLU A 54 5.49 7.98 7.93
C GLU A 54 5.18 7.04 6.76
N GLU A 55 5.42 5.74 6.94
CA GLU A 55 5.03 4.70 5.98
C GLU A 55 3.54 4.76 5.67
N PHE A 56 2.69 4.87 6.70
CA PHE A 56 1.25 4.97 6.52
C PHE A 56 0.86 6.16 5.64
N ILE A 57 1.46 7.33 5.86
CA ILE A 57 1.20 8.52 5.04
C ILE A 57 1.74 8.34 3.62
N ARG A 58 2.91 7.70 3.45
CA ARG A 58 3.46 7.40 2.13
C ARG A 58 2.56 6.48 1.33
N MET A 59 1.94 5.49 1.96
CA MET A 59 0.95 4.62 1.32
C MET A 59 -0.34 5.35 0.91
N GLN A 60 -0.65 6.48 1.54
CA GLN A 60 -1.81 7.30 1.18
C GLN A 60 -1.51 8.36 0.11
N LEU A 61 -0.24 8.53 -0.28
CA LEU A 61 0.10 9.42 -1.37
C LEU A 61 -0.48 8.91 -2.69
N TYR A 62 -0.90 9.84 -3.53
CA TYR A 62 -1.34 9.52 -4.89
C TYR A 62 -0.16 9.00 -5.70
N ASP A 63 -0.28 7.76 -6.21
CA ASP A 63 0.67 7.20 -7.17
C ASP A 63 0.28 7.62 -8.59
N THR A 64 1.23 8.16 -9.33
CA THR A 64 1.05 8.54 -10.74
C THR A 64 1.28 7.39 -11.72
N SER A 65 1.69 6.21 -11.22
CA SER A 65 1.92 5.03 -12.04
C SER A 65 0.61 4.46 -12.60
N TYR A 66 0.69 3.82 -13.76
CA TYR A 66 -0.47 3.12 -14.33
C TYR A 66 -0.74 1.84 -13.54
N GLU A 67 -2.00 1.66 -13.13
CA GLU A 67 -2.45 0.43 -12.50
C GLU A 67 -2.52 -0.73 -13.50
N TYR A 68 -2.34 -1.96 -12.99
CA TYR A 68 -2.54 -3.16 -13.77
C TYR A 68 -4.04 -3.49 -13.87
N PHE A 69 -4.57 -3.45 -15.09
CA PHE A 69 -6.00 -3.68 -15.38
C PHE A 69 -6.38 -5.15 -15.61
N GLY A 70 -5.40 -6.06 -15.70
CA GLY A 70 -5.69 -7.48 -15.87
C GLY A 70 -6.23 -8.14 -14.59
N PRO A 71 -6.94 -9.26 -14.70
CA PRO A 71 -7.36 -10.01 -13.51
C PRO A 71 -6.12 -10.50 -12.75
N LYS A 72 -6.13 -10.36 -11.42
CA LYS A 72 -5.13 -11.01 -10.56
C LYS A 72 -5.40 -12.51 -10.60
N ILE A 73 -4.49 -13.29 -11.20
CA ILE A 73 -4.59 -14.74 -11.27
C ILE A 73 -3.78 -15.33 -10.11
N TRP A 74 -4.42 -16.16 -9.28
CA TRP A 74 -3.76 -16.93 -8.24
C TRP A 74 -3.97 -18.42 -8.47
N GLN A 75 -2.93 -19.22 -8.22
CA GLN A 75 -3.00 -20.67 -8.31
C GLN A 75 -3.48 -21.24 -6.98
N TRP A 76 -4.51 -22.08 -7.02
CA TRP A 76 -4.99 -22.80 -5.84
C TRP A 76 -4.30 -24.17 -5.76
N PRO A 77 -4.04 -24.74 -4.56
CA PRO A 77 -3.45 -26.07 -4.43
C PRO A 77 -4.24 -27.14 -5.18
N GLU A 78 -3.54 -28.10 -5.77
CA GLU A 78 -4.12 -29.12 -6.67
C GLU A 78 -5.31 -29.88 -6.07
N GLN A 79 -5.29 -30.11 -4.76
CA GLN A 79 -6.35 -30.78 -4.01
C GLN A 79 -7.73 -30.12 -4.16
N HIS A 80 -7.77 -28.84 -4.53
CA HIS A 80 -9.00 -28.06 -4.69
C HIS A 80 -9.21 -27.53 -6.11
N SER A 81 -8.24 -27.70 -7.02
CA SER A 81 -8.32 -27.20 -8.40
C SER A 81 -8.71 -28.26 -9.43
N THR A 82 -8.69 -29.55 -9.07
CA THR A 82 -9.11 -30.63 -9.97
C THR A 82 -10.63 -30.67 -10.12
N ALA A 83 -11.11 -30.63 -11.37
CA ALA A 83 -12.50 -30.93 -11.68
C ALA A 83 -12.84 -32.37 -11.22
N ARG A 84 -13.99 -32.54 -10.57
CA ARG A 84 -14.43 -33.84 -10.07
C ARG A 84 -14.73 -34.74 -11.28
N THR A 85 -13.85 -35.71 -11.57
CA THR A 85 -14.10 -36.69 -12.64
C THR A 85 -15.27 -37.58 -12.21
N VAL A 86 -16.44 -37.39 -12.80
CA VAL A 86 -17.53 -38.36 -12.68
C VAL A 86 -17.16 -39.60 -13.50
N PRO A 87 -17.12 -40.80 -12.90
CA PRO A 87 -16.88 -42.01 -13.68
C PRO A 87 -18.04 -42.21 -14.67
N SER A 88 -17.70 -42.52 -15.91
CA SER A 88 -18.64 -42.88 -16.98
C SER A 88 -19.52 -44.06 -16.55
N VAL A 89 -20.83 -43.91 -16.65
CA VAL A 89 -21.83 -44.94 -16.27
C VAL A 89 -22.11 -45.84 -17.47
N ASP A 90 -21.12 -46.49 -18.08
CA ASP A 90 -21.38 -47.32 -19.28
C ASP A 90 -20.55 -48.62 -19.40
N GLU A 91 -19.80 -49.05 -18.36
CA GLU A 91 -18.99 -50.29 -18.46
C GLU A 91 -19.59 -51.55 -17.80
N ASN A 92 -20.78 -51.51 -17.19
CA ASN A 92 -21.31 -52.64 -16.40
C ASN A 92 -22.60 -53.32 -16.93
N ILE A 93 -23.02 -53.09 -18.19
CA ILE A 93 -24.28 -53.69 -18.71
C ILE A 93 -24.05 -54.88 -19.68
N SER A 94 -22.80 -55.29 -19.96
CA SER A 94 -22.52 -56.33 -20.97
C SER A 94 -22.20 -57.74 -20.45
N LEU A 95 -22.42 -58.06 -19.17
CA LEU A 95 -22.14 -59.41 -18.62
C LEU A 95 -23.33 -60.07 -17.91
N GLN A 96 -24.57 -59.73 -18.27
CA GLN A 96 -25.80 -60.30 -17.66
C GLN A 96 -26.82 -60.86 -18.68
N SER A 97 -26.40 -61.32 -19.86
CA SER A 97 -27.24 -62.12 -20.77
C SER A 97 -26.54 -63.39 -21.22
#